data_AF-A0A0D9A3P4-F1
#
_entry.id   AF-A0A0D9A3P4-F1
#
_cell.length_a   1.000
_cell.length_b   1.000
_cell.length_c   1.000
_cell.angle_alpha   90.00
_cell.angle_beta   90.00
_cell.angle_gamma   90.00
#
_symmetry.space_group_name_H-M   'P 1'
#
loop_
_entity.id
_entity.type
_entity.pdbx_description
1 polymer ?
#
loop_
_entity_poly.entity_id
_entity_poly.type
_entity_poly.pdbx_seq_one_letter_code
_entity_poly.pdbx_strand_id
1 'polypeptide(L)'
;MKVTDAEILQAVWLAQVRRTARGVITNYVGGSKGLTGERDQDRHFAQYQSMISRGGLGIQLSKGQLARRLKALIDGDTLHWCGRPGNAYEFRTETAMAVFRYARNWWADRGVPSGFDEVNKRMRTIRLSDYDKLAVQLEQELLERFGNREVAP
;
A
#
# COMPACT_ATOMS: atom_id res chain seq x y z
N MET A 1 -2.57 27.32 9.77
CA MET A 1 -2.59 27.05 8.31
C MET A 1 -3.79 26.16 8.01
N LYS A 2 -4.58 26.43 6.97
CA LYS A 2 -5.79 25.66 6.65
C LYS A 2 -5.39 24.50 5.73
N VAL A 3 -5.45 23.27 6.22
CA VAL A 3 -5.25 22.07 5.40
C VAL A 3 -6.31 22.05 4.29
N THR A 4 -5.92 21.72 3.07
CA THR A 4 -6.76 21.60 1.86
C THR A 4 -7.12 20.13 1.60
N ASP A 5 -8.10 19.88 0.73
CA ASP A 5 -8.45 18.50 0.37
C ASP A 5 -7.35 17.84 -0.48
N ALA A 6 -6.68 18.63 -1.33
CA ALA A 6 -5.51 18.19 -2.08
C ALA A 6 -4.38 17.70 -1.15
N GLU A 7 -4.11 18.40 -0.04
CA GLU A 7 -3.11 17.94 0.95
C GLU A 7 -3.53 16.64 1.66
N ILE A 8 -4.84 16.45 1.90
CA ILE A 8 -5.35 15.19 2.48
C ILE A 8 -5.17 14.05 1.49
N LEU A 9 -5.58 14.25 0.23
CA LEU A 9 -5.44 13.28 -0.85
C LEU A 9 -3.97 12.90 -1.08
N GLN A 10 -3.09 13.90 -1.11
CA GLN A 10 -1.65 13.68 -1.25
C GLN A 10 -1.08 12.89 -0.08
N ALA A 11 -1.49 13.18 1.16
CA ALA A 11 -1.04 12.41 2.33
C ALA A 11 -1.52 10.95 2.27
N VAL A 12 -2.76 10.72 1.84
CA VAL A 12 -3.32 9.37 1.61
C VAL A 12 -2.52 8.65 0.53
N TRP A 13 -2.20 9.33 -0.57
CA TRP A 13 -1.41 8.76 -1.67
C TRP A 13 -0.01 8.36 -1.22
N LEU A 14 0.73 9.28 -0.58
CA LEU A 14 2.07 9.01 -0.07
C LEU A 14 2.07 7.86 0.93
N ALA A 15 1.06 7.78 1.79
CA ALA A 15 0.90 6.63 2.66
C ALA A 15 0.80 5.36 1.81
N GLN A 16 -0.16 5.28 0.89
CA GLN A 16 -0.42 4.12 -0.01
C GLN A 16 0.85 3.65 -0.74
N VAL A 17 1.58 4.59 -1.34
CA VAL A 17 2.85 4.31 -2.04
C VAL A 17 3.87 3.68 -1.09
N ARG A 18 4.09 4.26 0.09
CA ARG A 18 5.09 3.76 1.06
C ARG A 18 4.84 2.33 1.50
N ARG A 19 3.58 1.99 1.82
CA ARG A 19 3.28 0.63 2.26
C ARG A 19 3.50 -0.38 1.17
N THR A 20 3.21 -0.02 -0.08
CA THR A 20 3.24 -0.99 -1.18
C THR A 20 4.60 -1.69 -1.24
N ALA A 21 5.70 -1.01 -0.86
CA ALA A 21 7.03 -1.62 -0.71
C ALA A 21 7.06 -2.90 0.15
N ARG A 22 6.31 -2.92 1.26
CA ARG A 22 6.23 -4.06 2.18
C ARG A 22 4.99 -4.91 2.00
N GLY A 23 3.89 -4.31 1.54
CA GLY A 23 2.61 -4.99 1.50
C GLY A 23 2.48 -6.03 0.39
N VAL A 24 3.28 -5.93 -0.68
CA VAL A 24 3.40 -7.00 -1.70
C VAL A 24 4.12 -8.26 -1.20
N ILE A 25 4.60 -8.25 0.05
CA ILE A 25 5.27 -9.38 0.70
C ILE A 25 4.38 -9.96 1.80
N THR A 26 4.09 -11.26 1.67
CA THR A 26 3.50 -12.06 2.73
C THR A 26 4.59 -12.62 3.64
N ASN A 27 4.45 -12.38 4.95
CA ASN A 27 5.35 -12.94 5.97
C ASN A 27 4.75 -14.24 6.49
N TYR A 28 5.53 -15.32 6.42
CA TYR A 28 5.12 -16.64 6.89
C TYR A 28 5.73 -16.95 8.26
N VAL A 29 5.08 -17.87 8.98
CA VAL A 29 5.58 -18.40 10.25
C VAL A 29 6.99 -18.97 10.03
N GLY A 30 7.93 -18.60 10.91
CA GLY A 30 9.35 -18.96 10.75
C GLY A 30 10.18 -17.95 9.95
N GLY A 31 9.61 -16.79 9.60
CA GLY A 31 10.34 -15.64 9.06
C GLY A 31 10.62 -15.70 7.56
N SER A 32 10.08 -16.69 6.85
CA SER A 32 10.16 -16.73 5.39
C SER A 32 9.16 -15.78 4.74
N LYS A 33 9.43 -15.41 3.49
CA LYS A 33 8.73 -14.37 2.74
C LYS A 33 8.36 -14.90 1.36
N GLY A 34 7.15 -14.57 0.92
CA GLY A 34 6.67 -14.84 -0.44
C GLY A 34 5.93 -13.62 -0.97
N LEU A 35 5.87 -13.50 -2.28
CA LEU A 35 5.09 -12.46 -2.91
C LEU A 35 3.60 -12.75 -2.78
N THR A 36 2.81 -11.69 -2.65
CA THR A 36 1.37 -11.76 -2.86
C THR A 36 1.07 -12.25 -4.28
N GLY A 37 -0.10 -12.87 -4.45
CA GLY A 37 -0.57 -13.24 -5.78
C GLY A 37 -0.81 -12.01 -6.67
N GLU A 38 -1.20 -12.27 -7.92
CA GLU A 38 -1.48 -11.22 -8.92
C GLU A 38 -2.97 -10.89 -9.01
N ARG A 39 -3.82 -11.49 -8.17
CA ARG A 39 -5.26 -11.24 -8.21
C ARG A 39 -5.55 -9.84 -7.69
N ASP A 40 -6.63 -9.22 -8.15
CA ASP A 40 -7.08 -7.91 -7.66
C ASP A 40 -7.28 -7.85 -6.15
N GLN A 41 -7.64 -8.98 -5.53
CA GLN A 41 -7.77 -9.12 -4.09
C GLN A 41 -6.40 -9.13 -3.37
N ASP A 42 -5.38 -9.73 -3.97
CA ASP A 42 -4.01 -9.74 -3.45
C ASP A 42 -3.40 -8.33 -3.51
N ARG A 43 -3.67 -7.59 -4.60
CA ARG A 43 -3.37 -6.15 -4.73
C ARG A 43 -4.00 -5.35 -3.61
N HIS A 44 -5.31 -5.53 -3.41
CA HIS A 44 -6.03 -4.83 -2.35
C HIS A 44 -5.32 -5.06 -1.01
N PHE A 45 -5.08 -6.30 -0.60
CA PHE A 45 -4.39 -6.57 0.67
C PHE A 45 -2.98 -5.96 0.77
N ALA A 46 -2.22 -5.97 -0.33
CA ALA A 46 -0.88 -5.38 -0.39
C ALA A 46 -0.85 -3.86 -0.16
N GLN A 47 -1.95 -3.17 -0.49
CA GLN A 47 -2.03 -1.71 -0.38
C GLN A 47 -2.93 -1.24 0.76
N TYR A 48 -3.55 -2.17 1.51
CA TYR A 48 -4.71 -1.83 2.35
C TYR A 48 -4.57 -2.18 3.82
N GLN A 49 -3.98 -3.33 4.17
CA GLN A 49 -4.40 -4.08 5.37
C GLN A 49 -4.16 -3.41 6.75
N SER A 50 -3.49 -2.24 6.83
CA SER A 50 -3.28 -1.51 8.10
C SER A 50 -3.02 0.00 7.97
N MET A 51 -3.31 0.63 6.84
CA MET A 51 -2.49 1.79 6.45
C MET A 51 -2.95 3.19 6.82
N ILE A 52 -4.24 3.45 6.96
CA ILE A 52 -4.68 4.84 7.11
C ILE A 52 -5.63 4.96 8.27
N SER A 53 -5.16 4.53 9.44
CA SER A 53 -5.74 5.08 10.66
C SER A 53 -5.53 6.59 10.62
N ARG A 54 -6.56 7.36 10.96
CA ARG A 54 -6.55 8.84 10.90
C ARG A 54 -5.34 9.49 11.59
N GLY A 55 -4.68 8.79 12.52
CA GLY A 55 -3.48 9.27 13.22
C GLY A 55 -2.16 9.13 12.45
N GLY A 56 -2.11 8.30 11.40
CA GLY A 56 -0.86 8.00 10.65
C GLY A 56 -0.55 8.93 9.48
N LEU A 57 -1.47 9.84 9.12
CA LEU A 57 -1.31 10.72 7.95
C LEU A 57 -0.42 11.95 8.22
N GLY A 58 -0.08 12.24 9.48
CA GLY A 58 0.73 13.42 9.83
C GLY A 58 0.04 14.77 9.56
N ILE A 59 -1.28 14.76 9.35
CA ILE A 59 -2.07 15.96 9.03
C ILE A 59 -2.43 16.69 10.33
N GLN A 60 -2.20 17.99 10.37
CA GLN A 60 -2.56 18.87 11.49
C GLN A 60 -4.06 19.21 11.49
N LEU A 61 -4.92 18.19 11.62
CA LEU A 61 -6.36 18.30 11.80
C LEU A 61 -6.80 17.48 13.01
N SER A 62 -7.89 17.89 13.66
CA SER A 62 -8.50 17.03 14.67
C SER A 62 -9.02 15.74 14.01
N LYS A 63 -9.04 14.63 14.77
CA LYS A 63 -9.52 13.33 14.27
C LYS A 63 -10.95 13.39 13.70
N GLY A 64 -11.79 14.28 14.24
CA GLY A 64 -13.17 14.51 13.77
C GLY A 64 -13.23 15.32 12.47
N GLN A 65 -12.43 16.39 12.35
CA GLN A 65 -12.35 17.19 11.13
C GLN A 65 -11.82 16.36 9.95
N LEU A 66 -10.74 15.61 10.17
CA LEU A 66 -10.16 14.72 9.15
C LEU A 66 -11.16 13.64 8.72
N ALA A 67 -11.87 13.01 9.66
CA ALA A 67 -12.89 12.00 9.34
C ALA A 67 -14.01 12.55 8.45
N ARG A 68 -14.54 13.74 8.77
CA ARG A 68 -15.60 14.37 7.98
C ARG A 68 -15.16 14.67 6.55
N ARG A 69 -13.92 15.13 6.37
CA ARG A 69 -13.39 15.45 5.04
C ARG A 69 -13.10 14.22 4.21
N LEU A 70 -12.48 13.20 4.81
CA LEU A 70 -12.28 11.92 4.15
C LEU A 70 -13.61 11.31 3.70
N LYS A 71 -14.67 11.40 4.52
CA LYS A 71 -16.02 10.99 4.13
C LYS A 71 -16.51 11.73 2.88
N ALA A 72 -16.40 13.06 2.85
CA ALA A 72 -16.81 13.85 1.69
C ALA A 72 -16.04 13.49 0.41
N LEU A 73 -14.74 13.17 0.52
CA LEU A 73 -13.90 12.72 -0.59
C LEU A 73 -14.28 11.33 -1.12
N ILE A 74 -14.81 10.46 -0.25
CA ILE A 74 -15.35 9.16 -0.62
C ILE A 74 -16.68 9.34 -1.37
N ASP A 75 -17.58 10.16 -0.83
CA ASP A 75 -18.89 10.42 -1.43
C ASP A 75 -18.75 11.10 -2.82
N GLY A 76 -17.60 11.74 -3.09
CA GLY A 76 -17.23 12.35 -4.37
C GLY A 76 -16.41 11.46 -5.32
N ASP A 77 -16.35 10.14 -5.08
CA ASP A 77 -15.68 9.11 -5.92
C ASP A 77 -14.17 9.29 -6.14
N THR A 78 -13.53 10.16 -5.34
CA THR A 78 -12.07 10.40 -5.43
C THR A 78 -11.28 9.40 -4.57
N LEU A 79 -11.91 8.88 -3.51
CA LEU A 79 -11.32 7.87 -2.62
C LEU A 79 -12.31 6.73 -2.39
N HIS A 80 -11.81 5.51 -2.30
CA HIS A 80 -12.65 4.39 -1.90
C HIS A 80 -12.48 4.09 -0.41
N TRP A 81 -13.61 3.80 0.23
CA TRP A 81 -13.65 3.28 1.59
C TRP A 81 -13.78 1.76 1.57
N CYS A 82 -12.99 1.10 2.42
CA CYS A 82 -13.05 -0.35 2.62
C CYS A 82 -12.99 -0.66 4.12
N GLY A 83 -13.52 -1.83 4.51
CA GLY A 83 -13.45 -2.36 5.88
C GLY A 83 -14.48 -1.77 6.84
N ARG A 84 -14.14 -1.64 8.13
CA ARG A 84 -15.01 -0.98 9.12
C ARG A 84 -14.97 0.55 8.93
N PRO A 85 -16.09 1.27 9.19
CA PRO A 85 -16.15 2.71 8.96
C PRO A 85 -15.02 3.46 9.66
N GLY A 86 -14.23 4.22 8.90
CA GLY A 86 -13.26 5.19 9.43
C GLY A 86 -11.83 4.71 9.68
N ASN A 87 -11.42 3.57 9.11
CA ASN A 87 -10.10 2.97 9.41
C ASN A 87 -9.14 2.80 8.22
N ALA A 88 -9.61 2.82 6.97
CA ALA A 88 -8.74 2.67 5.81
C ALA A 88 -9.35 3.35 4.57
N TYR A 89 -8.49 3.99 3.78
CA TYR A 89 -8.83 4.78 2.60
C TYR A 89 -7.82 4.41 1.51
N GLU A 90 -8.24 4.26 0.27
CA GLU A 90 -7.35 3.92 -0.84
C GLU A 90 -7.76 4.60 -2.15
N PHE A 91 -6.77 4.84 -3.00
CA PHE A 91 -6.96 5.12 -4.42
C PHE A 91 -7.01 3.81 -5.20
N ARG A 92 -8.00 3.67 -6.08
CA ARG A 92 -8.18 2.51 -6.98
C ARG A 92 -7.98 2.91 -8.44
N THR A 93 -6.85 3.55 -8.73
CA THR A 93 -6.53 4.07 -10.06
C THR A 93 -5.52 3.16 -10.77
N GLU A 94 -5.37 3.32 -12.08
CA GLU A 94 -4.29 2.65 -12.84
C GLU A 94 -2.90 3.05 -12.32
N THR A 95 -2.75 4.26 -11.79
CA THR A 95 -1.50 4.68 -11.13
C THR A 95 -1.25 3.86 -9.87
N ALA A 96 -2.26 3.61 -9.03
CA ALA A 96 -2.13 2.74 -7.87
C ALA A 96 -1.76 1.29 -8.27
N MET A 97 -2.31 0.82 -9.39
CA MET A 97 -1.95 -0.48 -9.97
C MET A 97 -0.49 -0.51 -10.45
N ALA A 98 -0.02 0.55 -11.09
CA ALA A 98 1.36 0.66 -11.55
C ALA A 98 2.36 0.60 -10.38
N VAL A 99 2.04 1.25 -9.24
CA VAL A 99 2.83 1.15 -7.99
C VAL A 99 2.91 -0.29 -7.52
N PHE A 100 1.77 -1.01 -7.46
CA PHE A 100 1.72 -2.41 -7.06
C PHE A 100 2.57 -3.30 -7.97
N ARG A 101 2.39 -3.21 -9.29
CA ARG A 101 3.13 -4.01 -10.28
C ARG A 101 4.62 -3.76 -10.18
N TYR A 102 5.04 -2.49 -10.05
CA TYR A 102 6.44 -2.14 -9.88
C TYR A 102 7.04 -2.77 -8.62
N ALA A 103 6.40 -2.56 -7.47
CA ALA A 103 6.89 -3.10 -6.20
C ALA A 103 6.99 -4.62 -6.22
N ARG A 104 5.98 -5.30 -6.78
CA ARG A 104 5.98 -6.77 -6.88
C ARG A 104 7.11 -7.27 -7.77
N ASN A 105 7.30 -6.68 -8.96
CA ASN A 105 8.36 -7.06 -9.88
C ASN A 105 9.75 -6.80 -9.27
N TRP A 106 9.92 -5.68 -8.58
CA TRP A 106 11.18 -5.34 -7.91
C TRP A 106 11.64 -6.41 -6.92
N TRP A 107 10.70 -7.02 -6.18
CA TRP A 107 10.98 -8.14 -5.29
C TRP A 107 11.17 -9.47 -6.04
N ALA A 108 10.42 -9.70 -7.10
CA ALA A 108 10.57 -10.89 -7.96
C ALA A 108 11.98 -10.92 -8.58
N ASP A 109 12.48 -9.78 -9.05
CA ASP A 109 13.82 -9.62 -9.61
C ASP A 109 14.94 -9.90 -8.58
N ARG A 110 14.60 -9.85 -7.28
CA ARG A 110 15.47 -10.22 -6.16
C ARG A 110 15.24 -11.63 -5.65
N GLY A 111 14.49 -12.43 -6.40
CA GLY A 111 14.29 -13.85 -6.14
C GLY A 111 13.21 -14.16 -5.10
N VAL A 112 12.39 -13.19 -4.67
CA VAL A 112 11.22 -13.51 -3.82
C VAL A 112 10.20 -14.25 -4.68
N PRO A 113 9.82 -15.50 -4.32
CA PRO A 113 8.94 -16.31 -5.14
C PRO A 113 7.47 -15.99 -4.87
N SER A 114 6.62 -16.31 -5.84
CA SER A 114 5.17 -16.33 -5.69
C SER A 114 4.60 -17.73 -5.92
N GLY A 115 3.40 -17.97 -5.41
CA GLY A 115 2.60 -19.15 -5.75
C GLY A 115 2.81 -20.35 -4.85
N PHE A 116 2.08 -21.42 -5.16
CA PHE A 116 2.04 -22.67 -4.40
C PHE A 116 2.93 -23.73 -5.04
N ASP A 117 3.66 -24.46 -4.22
CA ASP A 117 4.41 -25.66 -4.59
C ASP A 117 3.49 -26.87 -4.46
N GLU A 118 3.02 -27.38 -5.61
CA GLU A 118 2.11 -28.52 -5.67
C GLU A 118 2.73 -29.85 -5.24
N VAL A 119 4.06 -29.98 -5.26
CA VAL A 119 4.77 -31.20 -4.85
C VAL A 119 4.87 -31.24 -3.34
N ASN A 120 5.36 -30.15 -2.74
CA ASN A 120 5.55 -30.05 -1.29
C ASN A 120 4.32 -29.56 -0.53
N LYS A 121 3.21 -29.29 -1.24
CA LYS A 121 1.94 -28.76 -0.72
C LYS A 121 2.11 -27.54 0.20
N ARG A 122 2.93 -26.57 -0.21
CA ARG A 122 3.24 -25.36 0.58
C ARG A 122 3.43 -24.13 -0.30
N MET A 123 3.29 -22.94 0.28
CA MET A 123 3.61 -21.69 -0.43
C MET A 123 5.12 -21.61 -0.68
N ARG A 124 5.50 -21.14 -1.88
CA ARG A 124 6.90 -20.87 -2.21
C ARG A 124 7.35 -19.65 -1.40
N THR A 125 8.45 -19.78 -0.67
CA THR A 125 8.99 -18.72 0.18
C THR A 125 10.51 -18.76 0.21
N ILE A 126 11.13 -17.65 0.56
CA ILE A 126 12.58 -17.55 0.82
C ILE A 126 12.83 -16.92 2.19
N ARG A 127 14.03 -17.15 2.74
CA ARG A 127 14.55 -16.31 3.82
C ARG A 127 15.27 -15.13 3.22
N LEU A 128 15.00 -13.94 3.75
CA LEU A 128 15.58 -12.69 3.28
C LEU A 128 16.09 -11.90 4.49
N SER A 129 17.39 -12.03 4.76
CA SER A 129 18.05 -11.46 5.93
C SER A 129 18.15 -9.93 5.90
N ASP A 130 18.18 -9.34 4.70
CA ASP A 130 18.28 -7.91 4.44
C ASP A 130 16.93 -7.26 4.10
N TYR A 131 15.81 -7.95 4.40
CA TYR A 131 14.46 -7.52 4.05
C TYR A 131 14.15 -6.07 4.44
N ASP A 132 14.45 -5.66 5.67
CA ASP A 132 14.07 -4.32 6.12
C ASP A 132 14.84 -3.24 5.37
N LYS A 133 16.11 -3.49 5.05
CA LYS A 133 16.94 -2.59 4.24
C LYS A 133 16.39 -2.50 2.81
N LEU A 134 16.09 -3.63 2.19
CA LEU A 134 15.53 -3.69 0.84
C LEU A 134 14.13 -3.04 0.78
N ALA A 135 13.31 -3.22 1.81
CA ALA A 135 12.00 -2.59 1.90
C ALA A 135 12.08 -1.07 2.02
N VAL A 136 13.04 -0.54 2.79
CA VAL A 136 13.30 0.91 2.86
C VAL A 136 13.79 1.45 1.52
N GLN A 137 14.68 0.71 0.83
CA GLN A 137 15.14 1.09 -0.50
C GLN A 137 13.96 1.17 -1.49
N LEU A 138 13.12 0.13 -1.56
CA LEU A 138 11.96 0.13 -2.44
C LEU A 138 10.97 1.25 -2.09
N GLU A 139 10.77 1.54 -0.80
CA GLU A 139 9.92 2.66 -0.37
C GLU A 139 10.42 4.01 -0.92
N GLN A 140 11.73 4.27 -0.88
CA GLN A 140 12.33 5.47 -1.45
C GLN A 140 12.15 5.54 -2.97
N GLU A 141 12.48 4.46 -3.68
CA GLU A 141 12.31 4.37 -5.14
C GLU A 141 10.84 4.60 -5.56
N LEU A 142 9.89 4.03 -4.82
CA LEU A 142 8.47 4.23 -5.07
C LEU A 142 8.05 5.69 -4.87
N LEU A 143 8.53 6.35 -3.82
CA LEU A 143 8.23 7.75 -3.55
C LEU A 143 8.81 8.68 -4.62
N GLU A 144 10.05 8.45 -5.04
CA GLU A 144 10.69 9.22 -6.11
C GLU A 144 9.92 9.07 -7.43
N ARG A 145 9.47 7.86 -7.75
CA ARG A 145 8.82 7.56 -9.02
C ARG A 145 7.33 7.92 -9.09
N PHE A 146 6.63 7.78 -7.97
CA PHE A 146 5.17 7.87 -7.93
C PHE A 146 4.64 8.91 -6.94
N GLY A 147 5.44 9.36 -5.96
CA GLY A 147 4.98 10.22 -4.88
C GLY A 147 4.45 11.58 -5.33
N ASN A 148 5.01 12.16 -6.40
CA ASN A 148 4.58 13.45 -6.96
C ASN A 148 3.54 13.32 -8.08
N ARG A 149 3.07 12.12 -8.39
CA ARG A 149 2.06 11.95 -9.44
C ARG A 149 0.70 12.40 -8.94
N GLU A 150 0.00 13.15 -9.77
CA GLU A 150 -1.42 13.41 -9.54
C GLU A 150 -2.19 12.09 -9.56
N VAL A 151 -2.97 11.87 -8.50
CA VAL A 151 -3.89 10.74 -8.42
C VAL A 151 -5.26 11.30 -8.72
N ALA A 152 -5.52 11.51 -10.01
CA ALA A 152 -6.87 11.79 -10.48
C ALA A 152 -7.71 10.50 -10.40
N PRO A 153 -9.00 10.59 -10.05
CA PRO A 153 -9.94 9.47 -10.18
C PRO A 153 -10.00 8.95 -11.63
#